data_AF-A0A2K6RGL6-F1
#
_entry.id   AF-A0A2K6RGL6-F1
#
_cell.length_a   1.000
_cell.length_b   1.000
_cell.length_c   1.000
_cell.angle_alpha   90.00
_cell.angle_beta   90.00
_cell.angle_gamma   90.00
#
_symmetry.space_group_name_H-M   'P 1'
#
loop_
_entity.id
_entity.type
_entity.pdbx_description
1 polymer ?
#
loop_
_entity_poly.entity_id
_entity_poly.type
_entity_poly.pdbx_seq_one_letter_code
_entity_poly.pdbx_strand_id
1 'polypeptide(L)'
;MDNRMQLARLCYDPDFEKLKPEYLEGLPEMLKLYSQFLGKQPWFLGDKITFVDFIAYDVLERNQVFEPSCLDAFPNLKDFISRFEIAPLHSSLDDRVRLHFKGGKKKE
;
A
#
# COMPACT_ATOMS: atom_id res chain seq x y z
N MET A 1 -2.50 5.02 16.15
CA MET A 1 -2.07 3.63 15.82
C MET A 1 -1.46 3.66 14.44
N ASP A 2 -0.50 2.81 14.13
CA ASP A 2 0.05 2.71 12.76
C ASP A 2 -1.04 2.27 11.77
N ASN A 3 -1.08 2.86 10.57
CA ASN A 3 -2.16 2.70 9.59
C ASN A 3 -2.25 1.26 9.06
N ARG A 4 -1.11 0.57 8.92
CA ARG A 4 -1.08 -0.86 8.55
C ARG A 4 -1.77 -1.72 9.61
N MET A 5 -1.55 -1.39 10.90
CA MET A 5 -2.17 -2.10 12.02
C MET A 5 -3.66 -1.80 12.15
N GLN A 6 -4.13 -0.62 11.74
CA GLN A 6 -5.56 -0.31 11.73
C GLN A 6 -6.34 -1.22 10.77
N LEU A 7 -5.91 -1.31 9.50
CA LEU A 7 -6.54 -2.21 8.53
C LEU A 7 -6.43 -3.68 8.97
N ALA A 8 -5.27 -4.10 9.47
CA ALA A 8 -5.09 -5.46 9.97
C ALA A 8 -6.06 -5.79 11.10
N ARG A 9 -6.24 -4.90 12.09
CA ARG A 9 -7.19 -5.12 13.18
C ARG A 9 -8.61 -5.24 12.68
N LEU A 10 -9.04 -4.34 11.79
CA LEU A 10 -10.35 -4.41 11.17
C LEU A 10 -10.59 -5.78 10.51
N CYS A 11 -9.66 -6.22 9.65
CA CYS A 11 -9.82 -7.47 8.88
C CYS A 11 -9.83 -8.74 9.74
N TYR A 12 -9.28 -8.70 10.97
CA TYR A 12 -9.27 -9.84 11.90
C TYR A 12 -10.33 -9.73 13.01
N ASP A 13 -11.08 -8.63 13.07
CA ASP A 13 -12.09 -8.42 14.09
C ASP A 13 -13.37 -9.24 13.77
N PRO A 14 -13.94 -9.97 14.74
CA PRO A 14 -15.20 -10.71 14.53
C PRO A 14 -16.38 -9.81 14.15
N ASP A 15 -16.34 -8.51 14.48
CA ASP A 15 -17.35 -7.52 14.12
C ASP A 15 -17.00 -6.73 12.83
N PHE A 16 -16.12 -7.26 11.97
CA PHE A 16 -15.66 -6.65 10.72
C PHE A 16 -16.75 -5.89 9.93
N GLU A 17 -17.88 -6.54 9.64
CA GLU A 17 -18.96 -5.94 8.84
C GLU A 17 -19.58 -4.69 9.50
N LYS A 18 -19.58 -4.63 10.84
CA LYS A 18 -20.07 -3.45 11.58
C LYS A 18 -19.05 -2.33 11.63
N LEU A 19 -17.76 -2.67 11.66
CA LEU A 19 -16.66 -1.71 11.81
C LEU A 19 -16.16 -1.16 10.47
N LYS A 20 -16.35 -1.90 9.37
CA LYS A 20 -15.92 -1.50 8.02
C LYS A 20 -16.43 -0.11 7.59
N PRO A 21 -17.70 0.27 7.80
CA PRO A 21 -18.19 1.59 7.40
C PRO A 21 -17.41 2.74 8.06
N GLU A 22 -17.11 2.65 9.35
CA GLU A 22 -16.35 3.66 10.09
C GLU A 22 -14.92 3.79 9.53
N TYR A 23 -14.28 2.66 9.20
CA TYR A 23 -12.97 2.68 8.56
C TYR A 23 -13.01 3.37 7.20
N LEU A 24 -14.01 3.06 6.36
CA LEU A 24 -14.17 3.67 5.04
C LEU A 24 -14.49 5.17 5.12
N GLU A 25 -15.17 5.62 6.16
CA GLU A 25 -15.41 7.05 6.42
C GLU A 25 -14.12 7.79 6.78
N GLY A 26 -13.23 7.17 7.57
CA GLY A 26 -11.94 7.76 7.96
C GLY A 26 -10.84 7.65 6.89
N LEU A 27 -10.97 6.71 5.95
CA LEU A 27 -9.95 6.39 4.94
C LEU A 27 -9.54 7.59 4.08
N PRO A 28 -10.46 8.43 3.54
CA PRO A 28 -10.09 9.57 2.71
C PRO A 28 -9.22 10.61 3.44
N GLU A 29 -9.49 10.89 4.72
CA GLU A 29 -8.68 11.86 5.47
C GLU A 29 -7.28 11.30 5.79
N MET A 30 -7.17 10.00 6.05
CA MET A 30 -5.86 9.34 6.15
C MET A 30 -5.06 9.46 4.85
N LEU A 31 -5.69 9.15 3.70
CA LEU A 31 -5.05 9.21 2.38
C LEU A 31 -4.66 10.64 1.98
N LYS A 32 -5.48 11.62 2.36
CA LYS A 32 -5.18 13.04 2.16
C LYS A 32 -3.91 13.47 2.88
N LEU A 33 -3.64 12.95 4.09
CA LEU A 33 -2.38 13.24 4.80
C LEU A 33 -1.16 12.68 4.04
N TYR A 34 -1.26 11.46 3.49
CA TYR A 34 -0.22 10.90 2.63
C TYR A 34 -0.02 11.74 1.36
N SER A 35 -1.12 12.11 0.70
CA SER A 35 -1.09 12.93 -0.52
C SER A 35 -0.44 14.30 -0.26
N GLN A 36 -0.79 14.97 0.85
CA GLN A 36 -0.21 16.26 1.23
C GLN A 36 1.27 16.14 1.56
N PHE A 37 1.67 15.07 2.27
CA PHE A 37 3.06 14.86 2.65
C PHE A 37 3.95 14.52 1.45
N LEU A 38 3.48 13.68 0.52
CA LEU A 38 4.18 13.42 -0.74
C LEU A 38 4.26 14.70 -1.59
N GLY A 39 3.17 15.46 -1.63
CA GLY A 39 3.06 16.70 -2.38
C GLY A 39 3.38 16.48 -3.86
N LYS A 40 4.46 17.12 -4.34
CA LYS A 40 4.97 17.03 -5.73
C LYS A 40 6.23 16.18 -5.85
N GLN A 41 6.72 15.62 -4.75
CA GLN A 41 7.94 14.83 -4.74
C GLN A 41 7.69 13.47 -5.42
N PRO A 42 8.68 12.88 -6.09
CA PRO A 42 8.54 11.54 -6.65
C PRO A 42 8.49 10.46 -5.56
N TRP A 43 9.15 10.70 -4.41
CA TRP A 43 9.26 9.82 -3.24
C TRP A 43 9.01 10.60 -1.94
N PHE A 44 8.67 9.90 -0.87
CA PHE A 44 8.28 10.49 0.42
C PHE A 44 9.37 11.33 1.08
N LEU A 45 10.66 11.07 0.79
CA LEU A 45 11.79 11.86 1.30
C LEU A 45 12.51 12.67 0.21
N GLY A 46 11.87 12.90 -0.94
CA GLY A 46 12.38 13.75 -2.02
C GLY A 46 12.68 12.99 -3.31
N ASP A 47 13.84 13.24 -3.91
CA ASP A 47 14.18 12.76 -5.26
C ASP A 47 14.62 11.30 -5.33
N LYS A 48 15.00 10.71 -4.19
CA LYS A 48 15.52 9.33 -4.12
C LYS A 48 14.58 8.44 -3.33
N ILE A 49 14.37 7.24 -3.86
CA ILE A 49 13.65 6.19 -3.15
C ILE A 49 14.42 5.78 -1.89
N THR A 50 13.69 5.54 -0.82
CA THR A 50 14.18 5.11 0.48
C THR A 50 13.31 3.99 1.04
N PHE A 51 13.70 3.40 2.17
CA PHE A 51 12.92 2.32 2.77
C PHE A 51 11.50 2.74 3.17
N VAL A 52 11.25 4.03 3.46
CA VAL A 52 9.91 4.51 3.83
C VAL A 52 8.93 4.43 2.67
N ASP A 53 9.40 4.53 1.42
CA ASP A 53 8.56 4.39 0.24
C ASP A 53 8.01 2.97 0.11
N PHE A 54 8.76 1.95 0.53
CA PHE A 54 8.29 0.57 0.57
C PHE A 54 7.16 0.39 1.58
N ILE A 55 7.27 1.05 2.74
CA ILE A 55 6.24 1.00 3.79
C ILE A 55 4.99 1.76 3.32
N ALA A 56 5.16 2.92 2.68
CA ALA A 56 4.06 3.70 2.14
C ALA A 56 3.34 2.94 1.03
N TYR A 57 4.08 2.33 0.10
CA TYR A 57 3.53 1.47 -0.94
C TYR A 57 2.68 0.34 -0.35
N ASP A 58 3.22 -0.43 0.59
CA ASP A 58 2.52 -1.54 1.24
C ASP A 58 1.22 -1.12 1.94
N VAL A 59 1.18 0.08 2.53
CA VAL A 59 -0.05 0.62 3.15
C VAL A 59 -1.05 1.08 2.10
N LEU A 60 -0.61 1.81 1.08
CA LEU A 60 -1.48 2.38 0.04
C LEU A 60 -2.06 1.28 -0.85
N GLU A 61 -1.23 0.34 -1.30
CA GLU A 61 -1.64 -0.80 -2.14
C GLU A 61 -2.65 -1.68 -1.42
N ARG A 62 -2.43 -2.03 -0.14
CA ARG A 62 -3.41 -2.80 0.64
C ARG A 62 -4.75 -2.09 0.79
N ASN A 63 -4.73 -0.77 1.00
CA ASN A 63 -5.97 0.00 1.06
C ASN A 63 -6.68 0.04 -0.29
N GLN A 64 -5.93 0.08 -1.40
CA GLN A 64 -6.51 -0.02 -2.73
C GLN A 64 -7.07 -1.42 -3.03
N VAL A 65 -6.42 -2.49 -2.57
CA VAL A 65 -7.00 -3.85 -2.65
C VAL A 65 -8.29 -3.95 -1.83
N PHE A 66 -8.34 -3.28 -0.67
CA PHE A 66 -9.51 -3.29 0.21
C PHE A 66 -10.68 -2.45 -0.33
N GLU A 67 -10.39 -1.27 -0.86
CA GLU A 67 -11.33 -0.35 -1.50
C GLU A 67 -10.71 0.19 -2.81
N PRO A 68 -11.02 -0.42 -3.98
CA PRO A 68 -10.36 -0.11 -5.26
C PRO A 68 -10.38 1.35 -5.69
N SER A 69 -11.42 2.09 -5.28
CA SER A 69 -11.62 3.49 -5.66
C SER A 69 -10.96 4.49 -4.70
N CYS A 70 -10.37 4.05 -3.59
CA CYS A 70 -9.96 4.95 -2.51
C CYS A 70 -8.88 5.97 -2.92
N LEU A 71 -8.07 5.68 -3.94
CA LEU A 71 -7.02 6.56 -4.43
C LEU A 71 -7.46 7.50 -5.58
N ASP A 72 -8.69 7.38 -6.09
CA ASP A 72 -9.13 8.12 -7.28
C ASP A 72 -9.16 9.65 -7.07
N ALA A 73 -9.37 10.08 -5.82
CA ALA A 73 -9.31 11.48 -5.43
C ALA A 73 -7.87 12.04 -5.28
N PHE A 74 -6.85 11.18 -5.34
CA PHE A 74 -5.45 11.53 -5.04
C PHE A 74 -4.50 11.14 -6.19
N PRO A 75 -4.47 11.90 -7.30
CA PRO A 75 -3.65 11.57 -8.48
C PRO A 75 -2.17 11.34 -8.17
N ASN A 76 -1.59 12.12 -7.26
CA ASN A 76 -0.18 11.97 -6.87
C ASN A 76 0.13 10.64 -6.16
N LEU A 77 -0.84 10.07 -5.42
CA LEU A 77 -0.69 8.76 -4.82
C LEU A 77 -0.81 7.64 -5.86
N LYS A 78 -1.70 7.78 -6.86
CA LYS A 78 -1.76 6.85 -7.99
C LYS A 78 -0.46 6.86 -8.79
N ASP A 79 0.09 8.05 -9.06
CA ASP A 79 1.37 8.21 -9.73
C ASP A 79 2.51 7.58 -8.92
N PHE A 80 2.48 7.71 -7.59
CA PHE A 80 3.44 7.06 -6.69
C PHE A 80 3.38 5.53 -6.80
N ILE A 81 2.18 4.93 -6.71
CA ILE A 81 1.99 3.48 -6.86
C ILE A 81 2.54 3.01 -8.22
N SER A 82 2.11 3.65 -9.32
CA SER A 82 2.55 3.27 -10.66
C SER A 82 4.06 3.41 -10.85
N ARG A 83 4.69 4.45 -10.25
CA ARG A 83 6.15 4.64 -10.29
C ARG A 83 6.89 3.57 -9.51
N PHE A 84 6.35 3.14 -8.37
CA PHE A 84 6.94 2.11 -7.53
C PHE A 84 6.91 0.75 -8.21
N GLU A 85 5.78 0.37 -8.83
CA GLU A 85 5.61 -0.93 -9.49
C GLU A 85 6.54 -1.13 -10.71
N ILE A 86 6.81 -0.05 -11.46
CA ILE A 86 7.72 -0.09 -12.61
C ILE A 86 9.20 0.10 -12.22
N ALA A 87 9.50 0.37 -10.95
CA ALA A 87 10.87 0.57 -10.52
C ALA A 87 11.69 -0.73 -10.69
N PRO A 88 12.90 -0.68 -11.29
CA PRO A 88 13.71 -1.88 -11.53
C PRO A 88 14.01 -2.73 -10.29
N LEU A 89 14.02 -2.10 -9.12
CA LEU A 89 14.23 -2.77 -7.85
C LEU A 89 13.01 -3.60 -7.44
N HIS A 90 11.79 -3.10 -7.70
CA HIS A 90 10.55 -3.80 -7.39
C HIS A 90 10.38 -5.04 -8.28
N SER A 91 10.54 -4.89 -9.60
CA SER A 91 10.45 -6.02 -10.54
C SER A 91 11.47 -7.12 -10.22
N SER A 92 12.70 -6.75 -9.84
CA SER A 92 13.71 -7.72 -9.40
C SER A 92 13.35 -8.43 -8.09
N LEU A 93 12.71 -7.73 -7.15
CA LEU A 93 12.25 -8.32 -5.89
C LEU A 93 11.06 -9.26 -6.12
N ASP A 94 10.10 -8.88 -6.96
CA ASP A 94 8.96 -9.73 -7.34
C ASP A 94 9.44 -11.03 -8.00
N ASP A 95 10.41 -10.93 -8.91
CA ASP A 95 11.03 -12.11 -9.52
C ASP A 95 11.69 -13.01 -8.47
N ARG A 96 12.44 -12.44 -7.52
CA ARG A 96 13.09 -13.18 -6.44
C ARG A 96 12.10 -13.84 -5.47
N VAL A 97 11.05 -13.13 -5.07
CA VAL A 97 9.96 -13.65 -4.23
C VAL A 97 9.27 -14.80 -4.97
N ARG A 98 8.93 -14.60 -6.24
CA ARG A 98 8.30 -15.63 -7.07
C ARG A 98 9.19 -16.86 -7.28
N LEU A 99 10.49 -16.68 -7.43
CA LEU A 99 11.49 -17.77 -7.46
C LEU A 99 11.53 -18.53 -6.13
N HIS A 100 11.55 -17.83 -4.99
CA HIS A 100 11.55 -18.46 -3.66
C HIS A 100 10.28 -19.27 -3.38
N PHE A 101 9.10 -18.78 -3.77
CA PHE A 101 7.83 -19.50 -3.57
C PHE A 101 7.56 -20.60 -4.61
N LYS A 102 8.21 -20.60 -5.77
CA LYS A 102 8.13 -21.70 -6.75
C LYS A 102 8.98 -22.93 -6.38
N GLY A 103 9.84 -22.84 -5.36
CA GLY A 103 10.68 -23.95 -4.90
C GLY A 103 9.96 -25.03 -4.06
N GLY A 104 8.68 -24.84 -3.69
CA GLY A 104 7.96 -25.70 -2.74
C GLY A 104 7.17 -26.88 -3.33
N LYS A 105 7.30 -27.21 -4.62
CA LYS A 105 6.65 -28.40 -5.21
C LYS A 105 7.68 -29.40 -5.75
N LYS A 106 8.07 -30.35 -4.90
CA LYS A 106 8.52 -31.74 -5.14
C LYS A 106 9.06 -32.23 -3.78
N LYS A 107 8.53 -33.27 -3.16
CA LYS A 107 8.41 -34.65 -3.65
C LYS A 107 7.23 -35.37 -2.95
N GLU A 108 6.41 -36.04 -3.75
CA GLU A 108 5.77 -37.31 -3.34
C GLU A 108 6.82 -38.41 -3.23
#